data_AF-A0A6M1KQU3-F1
#
_entry.id   AF-A0A6M1KQU3-F1
#
_cell.length_a   1.000
_cell.length_b   1.000
_cell.length_c   1.000
_cell.angle_alpha   90.00
_cell.angle_beta   90.00
_cell.angle_gamma   90.00
#
_symmetry.space_group_name_H-M   'P 1'
#
loop_
_entity.id
_entity.type
_entity.pdbx_description
1 polymer ?
#
loop_
_entity_poly.entity_id
_entity_poly.type
_entity_poly.pdbx_seq_one_letter_code
_entity_poly.pdbx_strand_id
1 'polypeptide(L)' 'MSDWRGEDDRAVELTDDFVVLPEQTADDTDHGWGERAGGNDDWLLAERPPHWD' A
#
# COMPACT_ATOMS: atom_id res chain seq x y z
N MET A 1 21.97 -15.48 3.19
CA MET A 1 20.53 -15.50 3.53
C MET A 1 20.37 -14.48 4.64
N SER A 2 19.91 -13.29 4.29
CA SER A 2 19.89 -12.13 5.19
C SER A 2 18.78 -12.26 6.24
N ASP A 3 19.12 -11.85 7.45
CA ASP A 3 18.32 -11.91 8.66
C ASP A 3 17.19 -10.87 8.62
N TRP A 4 16.01 -11.27 8.15
CA TRP A 4 14.79 -10.44 8.16
C TRP A 4 14.09 -10.41 9.53
N ARG A 5 14.59 -11.15 10.52
CA ARG A 5 13.95 -11.28 11.84
C ARG A 5 14.39 -10.24 12.88
N GLY A 6 15.43 -9.45 12.61
CA GLY A 6 15.94 -8.45 13.54
C GLY A 6 15.38 -7.03 13.39
N GLU A 7 14.57 -6.75 12.37
CA GLU A 7 14.07 -5.39 12.12
C GLU A 7 12.73 -5.06 12.79
N ASP A 8 11.94 -6.07 13.20
CA ASP A 8 10.59 -5.90 13.75
C ASP A 8 10.60 -5.32 15.18
N ASP A 9 11.62 -5.63 15.99
CA ASP A 9 11.78 -5.16 17.37
C ASP A 9 12.43 -3.77 17.50
N ARG A 10 12.69 -3.06 16.39
CA ARG A 10 13.31 -1.73 16.45
C ARG A 10 12.28 -0.68 16.86
N ALA A 11 12.47 -0.07 18.02
CA ALA A 11 11.64 1.05 18.48
C ALA A 11 11.73 2.23 17.50
N VAL A 12 10.57 2.66 16.98
CA VAL A 12 10.45 3.85 16.13
C VAL A 12 10.14 5.06 17.02
N GLU A 13 11.09 5.98 17.14
CA GLU A 13 10.89 7.23 17.89
C GLU A 13 10.00 8.17 17.06
N LEU A 14 8.73 8.30 17.44
CA LEU A 14 7.81 9.25 16.83
C LEU A 14 8.00 10.63 17.46
N THR A 15 8.56 11.58 16.70
CA THR A 15 8.75 12.97 17.15
C THR A 15 7.45 13.77 17.05
N ASP A 16 7.23 14.75 17.93
CA ASP A 16 6.06 15.66 17.91
C ASP A 16 5.92 16.53 16.65
N ASP A 17 6.90 16.53 15.73
CA ASP A 17 6.85 17.18 14.41
C ASP A 17 6.11 16.34 13.35
N PHE A 18 5.13 15.52 13.75
CA PHE A 18 4.35 14.72 12.80
C PHE A 18 3.37 15.60 12.02
N VAL A 19 3.42 15.51 10.69
CA VAL A 19 2.45 16.17 9.83
C VAL A 19 1.16 15.36 9.86
N VAL A 20 0.09 15.93 10.43
CA VAL A 20 -1.25 15.34 10.32
C VAL A 20 -1.63 15.33 8.85
N LEU A 21 -1.64 14.14 8.28
CA LEU A 21 -2.05 13.94 6.91
C LEU A 21 -3.55 14.25 6.77
N PRO A 22 -3.98 14.72 5.59
CA PRO A 22 -5.40 14.84 5.28
C PRO A 22 -6.12 13.48 5.45
N GLU A 23 -7.44 13.51 5.60
CA GLU A 23 -8.29 12.31 5.76
C GLU A 23 -8.10 11.27 4.64
N GLN A 24 -7.70 11.74 3.45
CA GLN A 24 -7.33 10.88 2.33
C GLN A 24 -5.98 11.35 1.77
N THR A 25 -5.04 10.44 1.60
CA THR A 25 -3.73 10.70 1.00
C THR A 25 -3.71 10.30 -0.48
N ALA A 26 -2.63 10.65 -1.18
CA ALA A 26 -2.42 10.19 -2.56
C ALA A 26 -2.09 8.69 -2.62
N ASP A 27 -1.46 8.16 -1.57
CA ASP A 27 -1.14 6.72 -1.44
C ASP A 27 -2.41 5.88 -1.31
N ASP A 28 -3.45 6.41 -0.65
CA ASP A 28 -4.79 5.81 -0.56
C ASP A 28 -5.55 5.75 -1.90
N THR A 29 -4.94 6.26 -2.97
CA THR A 29 -5.51 6.21 -4.32
C THR A 29 -4.53 5.51 -5.25
N ASP A 30 -5.03 4.89 -6.31
CA ASP A 30 -4.19 4.30 -7.36
C ASP A 30 -3.41 5.36 -8.16
N HIS A 31 -3.56 6.64 -7.81
CA HIS A 31 -2.94 7.77 -8.47
C HIS A 31 -1.43 7.79 -8.21
N GLY A 32 -0.63 7.57 -9.27
CA GLY A 32 0.82 7.48 -9.18
C GLY A 32 1.38 6.06 -9.13
N TRP A 33 0.51 5.05 -9.00
CA TRP A 33 0.89 3.63 -9.04
C TRP A 33 1.06 3.09 -10.49
N GLY A 34 0.87 3.94 -11.50
CA GLY A 34 1.05 3.61 -12.92
C GLY A 34 -0.19 3.05 -13.61
N GLU A 35 -1.28 2.85 -12.85
CA GLU A 35 -2.57 2.38 -13.35
C GLU A 35 -3.27 3.49 -14.16
N ARG A 36 -3.88 3.12 -15.28
CA ARG A 36 -4.70 4.06 -16.07
C ARG A 36 -6.02 4.26 -15.34
N ALA A 37 -6.46 5.52 -15.21
CA ALA A 37 -7.71 5.93 -14.54
C ALA A 37 -9.02 5.44 -15.22
N GLY A 38 -8.97 4.37 -16.01
CA GLY A 38 -10.11 3.81 -16.72
C GLY A 38 -10.12 2.30 -16.64
N GLY A 39 -11.12 1.78 -15.91
CA GLY A 39 -11.68 0.43 -16.03
C GLY A 39 -10.68 -0.70 -16.09
N ASN A 40 -10.13 -1.05 -14.93
CA ASN A 40 -9.26 -2.22 -14.77
C ASN A 40 -10.07 -3.44 -14.29
N ASP A 41 -11.35 -3.52 -14.65
CA ASP A 41 -12.21 -4.62 -14.20
C ASP A 41 -11.95 -5.90 -15.01
N ASP A 42 -11.67 -5.76 -16.31
CA ASP A 42 -11.43 -6.89 -17.20
C ASP A 42 -10.16 -7.69 -16.85
N TRP A 43 -9.05 -7.04 -16.47
CA TRP A 43 -7.85 -7.77 -16.02
C TRP A 43 -8.00 -8.30 -14.58
N LEU A 44 -8.67 -7.56 -13.67
CA LEU A 44 -8.91 -8.03 -12.29
C LEU A 44 -9.77 -9.29 -12.29
N LEU A 45 -10.75 -9.37 -13.19
CA LEU A 45 -11.55 -10.56 -13.41
C LEU A 45 -10.76 -11.68 -14.11
N ALA A 46 -9.83 -11.34 -15.01
CA ALA A 46 -8.98 -12.32 -15.67
C ALA A 46 -7.92 -12.94 -14.73
N GLU A 47 -7.39 -12.16 -13.78
CA GLU A 47 -6.36 -12.59 -12.81
C GLU A 47 -6.94 -12.93 -11.42
N ARG A 48 -8.25 -13.19 -11.36
CA ARG A 48 -8.98 -13.41 -10.10
C ARG A 48 -8.29 -14.45 -9.20
N PRO A 49 -7.73 -14.07 -8.04
CA PRO A 49 -7.18 -15.03 -7.10
C PRO A 49 -8.19 -16.12 -6.70
N PRO A 50 -7.70 -17.34 -6.42
CA PRO A 50 -8.56 -18.50 -6.18
C PRO A 50 -9.42 -18.43 -4.90
N HIS A 51 -9.18 -17.45 -4.03
CA HIS A 51 -9.98 -17.23 -2.81
C HIS A 51 -11.08 -16.17 -2.97
N TRP A 52 -11.23 -15.57 -4.15
CA TRP A 52 -12.39 -14.74 -4.49
C TRP A 52 -13.56 -15.67 -4.87
N ASP A 53 -14.40 -16.00 -3.90
CA ASP A 53 -15.74 -16.59 -4.05
C ASP A 53 -16.73 -15.82 -3.17
#